data_AF-A0AAJ5F7Z5-F1
#
_entry.id   AF-A0AAJ5F7Z5-F1
#
_cell.length_a   1.000
_cell.length_b   1.000
_cell.length_c   1.000
_cell.angle_alpha   90.00
_cell.angle_beta   90.00
_cell.angle_gamma   90.00
#
_symmetry.space_group_name_H-M   'P 1'
#
loop_
_entity.id
_entity.type
_entity.pdbx_description
1 polymer ?
#
loop_
_entity_poly.entity_id
_entity_poly.type
_entity_poly.pdbx_seq_one_letter_code
_entity_poly.pdbx_strand_id
1 'polypeptide(L)'
;MKKIVTTLAALALTVLPGLARADRTPANLRGFTSVCVNGSFAERDQEDEKVLTDLLGRVVQKLEAAGIQVQDNPCQPGGTVAQRQLNLFYTFETTQSGTVYSADLEGWLSRQDTLESVTLWDNGYFGELKGNGALKAADVLDTLLANFLADWRTAHPK
;
A
#
# COMPACT_ATOMS: atom_id res chain seq x y z
N MET A 1 58.38 -14.27 15.75
CA MET A 1 57.44 -14.79 14.73
C MET A 1 56.06 -15.00 15.34
N LYS A 2 55.08 -14.16 14.99
CA LYS A 2 53.69 -14.55 14.70
C LYS A 2 52.92 -13.30 14.30
N LYS A 3 52.60 -13.21 13.01
CA LYS A 3 51.58 -12.32 12.47
C LYS A 3 50.23 -12.82 12.98
N ILE A 4 49.39 -11.93 13.50
CA ILE A 4 47.94 -12.08 13.38
C ILE A 4 47.40 -10.70 12.99
N VAL A 5 47.27 -10.52 11.68
CA VAL A 5 46.34 -9.58 11.06
C VAL A 5 45.04 -10.36 10.92
N THR A 6 43.93 -9.91 11.53
CA THR A 6 42.59 -10.04 10.92
C THR A 6 41.56 -9.19 11.67
N THR A 7 41.21 -8.07 11.04
CA THR A 7 39.87 -7.58 10.65
C THR A 7 38.60 -8.16 11.32
N LEU A 8 37.57 -7.28 11.38
CA LEU A 8 36.14 -7.43 11.70
C LEU A 8 35.78 -7.02 13.15
N ALA A 9 34.80 -6.16 13.41
CA ALA A 9 33.69 -5.72 12.58
C ALA A 9 33.41 -4.24 12.82
N ALA A 10 33.40 -3.45 11.73
CA ALA A 10 32.63 -2.22 11.71
C ALA A 10 31.16 -2.61 11.89
N LEU A 11 30.60 -2.32 13.06
CA LEU A 11 29.17 -2.35 13.29
C LEU A 11 28.59 -1.14 12.53
N ALA A 12 28.46 -1.27 11.22
CA ALA A 12 27.59 -0.41 10.43
C ALA A 12 26.15 -0.80 10.77
N LEU A 13 25.62 -0.20 11.85
CA LEU A 13 24.19 -0.22 12.09
C LEU A 13 23.51 0.51 10.92
N THR A 14 22.96 -0.32 10.03
CA THR A 14 21.62 -0.22 9.45
C THR A 14 21.28 1.03 8.63
N VAL A 15 21.33 0.83 7.31
CA VAL A 15 20.33 1.25 6.30
C VAL A 15 19.14 2.03 6.88
N LEU A 16 19.05 3.32 6.58
CA LEU A 16 17.79 4.07 6.72
C LEU A 16 17.45 4.72 5.38
N PRO A 17 16.66 4.05 4.53
CA PRO A 17 15.75 4.76 3.67
C PRO A 17 14.34 4.19 3.90
N GLY A 18 13.65 4.81 4.84
CA GLY A 18 12.22 4.68 5.01
C GLY A 18 11.75 3.95 6.27
N LEU A 19 10.67 4.46 6.85
CA LEU A 19 9.95 3.82 7.95
C LEU A 19 8.77 3.06 7.32
N ALA A 20 8.78 1.74 7.44
CA ALA A 20 7.63 0.92 7.08
C ALA A 20 6.65 0.88 8.26
N ARG A 21 5.36 1.07 7.98
CA ARG A 21 4.26 0.84 8.91
C ARG A 21 3.42 -0.30 8.37
N ALA A 22 3.04 -1.26 9.21
CA ALA A 22 2.18 -2.35 8.79
C ALA A 22 1.41 -2.92 9.98
N ASP A 23 0.09 -2.88 9.91
CA ASP A 23 -0.84 -3.71 10.67
C ASP A 23 -1.52 -4.69 9.70
N ARG A 24 -0.71 -5.65 9.26
CA ARG A 24 -1.13 -6.72 8.36
C ARG A 24 -1.75 -7.85 9.18
N THR A 25 -3.08 -7.88 9.24
CA THR A 25 -3.84 -8.97 9.88
C THR A 25 -4.59 -9.80 8.83
N PRO A 26 -3.95 -10.81 8.19
CA PRO A 26 -4.59 -11.62 7.14
C PRO A 26 -5.91 -12.27 7.57
N ALA A 27 -6.05 -12.61 8.85
CA ALA A 27 -7.27 -13.21 9.38
C ALA A 27 -8.52 -12.32 9.17
N ASN A 28 -8.36 -11.00 9.18
CA ASN A 28 -9.45 -10.06 8.94
C ASN A 28 -9.97 -10.12 7.50
N LEU A 29 -9.16 -10.60 6.55
CA LEU A 29 -9.51 -10.62 5.12
C LEU A 29 -10.47 -11.76 4.74
N ARG A 30 -10.61 -12.80 5.57
CA ARG A 30 -11.36 -14.05 5.25
C ARG A 30 -12.84 -13.82 4.92
N GLY A 31 -13.42 -12.74 5.43
CA GLY A 31 -14.83 -12.41 5.22
C GLY A 31 -15.14 -11.90 3.81
N PHE A 32 -14.12 -11.44 3.07
CA PHE A 32 -14.30 -10.73 1.81
C PHE A 32 -14.07 -11.62 0.60
N THR A 33 -14.79 -11.35 -0.49
CA THR A 33 -14.67 -12.08 -1.77
C THR A 33 -14.38 -11.15 -2.93
N SER A 34 -14.59 -9.85 -2.74
CA SER A 34 -14.25 -8.82 -3.72
C SER A 34 -13.63 -7.60 -3.05
N VAL A 35 -13.05 -6.74 -3.86
CA VAL A 35 -12.48 -5.46 -3.42
C VAL A 35 -13.05 -4.32 -4.25
N CYS A 36 -13.11 -3.11 -3.68
CA CYS A 36 -13.25 -1.89 -4.46
C CYS A 36 -11.99 -1.04 -4.25
N VAL A 37 -11.51 -0.40 -5.31
CA VAL A 37 -10.22 0.30 -5.30
C VAL A 37 -10.46 1.79 -5.51
N ASN A 38 -9.88 2.61 -4.63
CA ASN A 38 -9.82 4.06 -4.77
C ASN A 38 -8.44 4.55 -4.29
N GLY A 39 -8.17 5.85 -4.39
CA GLY A 39 -6.93 6.39 -3.85
C GLY A 39 -6.80 7.89 -3.99
N SER A 40 -5.65 8.39 -3.55
CA SER A 40 -5.20 9.76 -3.70
C SER A 40 -3.74 9.79 -4.14
N PHE A 41 -3.40 10.78 -4.96
CA PHE A 41 -2.03 11.05 -5.39
C PHE A 41 -1.79 12.55 -5.31
N ALA A 42 -0.73 12.95 -4.61
CA ALA A 42 -0.28 14.33 -4.51
C ALA A 42 1.25 14.43 -4.63
N GLU A 43 1.75 15.09 -5.67
CA GLU A 43 3.17 15.43 -5.82
C GLU A 43 3.35 16.93 -5.63
N ARG A 44 4.11 17.35 -4.61
CA ARG A 44 4.32 18.77 -4.25
C ARG A 44 3.02 19.54 -4.08
N ASP A 45 2.08 18.96 -3.32
CA ASP A 45 0.73 19.50 -3.12
C ASP A 45 -0.08 19.66 -4.43
N GLN A 46 0.32 18.99 -5.52
CA GLN A 46 -0.42 18.95 -6.78
C GLN A 46 -1.01 17.56 -6.99
N GLU A 47 -2.33 17.52 -7.18
CA GLU A 47 -3.02 16.31 -7.59
C GLU A 47 -2.88 16.11 -9.11
N ASP A 48 -2.73 14.86 -9.53
CA ASP A 48 -2.72 14.48 -10.94
C ASP A 48 -3.65 13.27 -11.11
N GLU A 49 -4.87 13.56 -11.58
CA GLU A 49 -5.91 12.54 -11.80
C GLU A 49 -5.48 11.49 -12.83
N LYS A 50 -4.66 11.86 -13.81
CA LYS A 50 -4.18 10.91 -14.82
C LYS A 50 -3.20 9.93 -14.18
N VAL A 51 -2.24 10.42 -13.40
CA VAL A 51 -1.30 9.56 -12.66
C VAL A 51 -2.06 8.66 -11.69
N LEU A 52 -3.02 9.22 -10.94
CA LEU A 52 -3.88 8.43 -10.07
C LEU A 52 -4.63 7.33 -10.85
N THR A 53 -5.26 7.66 -11.97
CA THR A 53 -5.98 6.70 -12.82
C THR A 53 -5.07 5.58 -13.31
N ASP A 54 -3.86 5.92 -13.76
CA ASP A 54 -2.86 4.93 -14.22
C ASP A 54 -2.42 4.01 -13.06
N LEU A 55 -2.22 4.56 -11.86
CA LEU A 55 -1.87 3.80 -10.65
C LEU A 55 -3.00 2.86 -10.24
N LEU A 56 -4.25 3.35 -10.15
CA LEU A 56 -5.40 2.53 -9.78
C LEU A 56 -5.68 1.45 -10.83
N GLY A 57 -5.55 1.76 -12.13
CA GLY A 57 -5.65 0.78 -13.20
C GLY A 57 -4.65 -0.37 -13.03
N ARG A 58 -3.43 -0.07 -12.58
CA ARG A 58 -2.42 -1.09 -12.26
C ARG A 58 -2.82 -1.97 -11.06
N VAL A 59 -3.46 -1.38 -10.05
CA VAL A 59 -4.01 -2.13 -8.91
C VAL A 59 -5.07 -3.11 -9.37
N VAL A 60 -6.05 -2.63 -10.14
CA VAL A 60 -7.15 -3.43 -10.70
C VAL A 60 -6.58 -4.61 -11.49
N GLN A 61 -5.70 -4.35 -12.46
CA GLN A 61 -5.11 -5.41 -13.29
C GLN A 61 -4.42 -6.50 -12.48
N LYS A 62 -3.67 -6.14 -11.42
CA LYS A 62 -2.96 -7.12 -10.59
C LYS A 62 -3.88 -7.92 -9.68
N LEU A 63 -4.95 -7.30 -9.16
CA LEU A 63 -5.97 -7.99 -8.38
C LEU A 63 -6.73 -9.00 -9.24
N GLU A 64 -7.18 -8.58 -10.43
CA GLU A 64 -7.87 -9.45 -11.39
C GLU A 64 -6.98 -10.60 -11.87
N ALA A 65 -5.70 -10.33 -12.16
CA ALA A 65 -4.73 -11.37 -12.51
C ALA A 65 -4.51 -12.39 -11.38
N ALA A 66 -4.73 -11.98 -10.12
CA ALA A 66 -4.70 -12.86 -8.96
C ALA A 66 -6.05 -13.58 -8.70
N GLY A 67 -7.06 -13.36 -9.53
CA GLY A 67 -8.40 -13.93 -9.41
C GLY A 67 -9.29 -13.25 -8.37
N ILE A 68 -8.95 -12.03 -7.94
CA ILE A 68 -9.74 -11.24 -6.99
C ILE A 68 -10.73 -10.39 -7.79
N GLN A 69 -12.02 -10.51 -7.50
CA GLN A 69 -13.05 -9.69 -8.13
C GLN A 69 -12.91 -8.22 -7.67
N VAL A 70 -12.85 -7.30 -8.63
CA VAL A 70 -12.84 -5.87 -8.36
C VAL A 70 -14.19 -5.28 -8.74
N GLN A 71 -14.80 -4.51 -7.83
CA GLN A 71 -16.07 -3.82 -8.02
C GLN A 71 -15.83 -2.41 -8.58
N ASP A 72 -16.84 -1.87 -9.27
CA ASP A 72 -16.78 -0.54 -9.89
C ASP A 72 -16.69 0.60 -8.85
N ASN A 73 -16.05 1.70 -9.27
CA ASN A 73 -15.95 2.97 -8.53
C ASN A 73 -17.18 3.86 -8.84
N PRO A 74 -17.81 4.59 -7.90
CA PRO A 74 -17.41 4.88 -6.52
C PRO A 74 -17.50 3.68 -5.57
N CYS A 75 -16.45 3.48 -4.75
CA CYS A 75 -16.54 2.55 -3.62
C CYS A 75 -17.69 2.94 -2.70
N GLN A 76 -18.63 2.01 -2.53
CA GLN A 76 -19.82 2.25 -1.72
C GLN A 76 -19.42 2.54 -0.26
N PRO A 77 -20.06 3.53 0.38
CA PRO A 77 -19.93 3.72 1.82
C PRO A 77 -20.26 2.42 2.56
N GLY A 78 -19.38 2.02 3.46
CA GLY A 78 -19.63 0.85 4.30
C GLY A 78 -19.10 -0.48 3.79
N GLY A 79 -18.44 -0.56 2.62
CA GLY A 79 -17.62 -1.72 2.18
C GLY A 79 -18.31 -3.01 2.57
N THR A 80 -19.48 -3.25 1.98
CA THR A 80 -20.54 -3.84 2.79
C THR A 80 -20.18 -5.27 3.19
N VAL A 81 -20.16 -5.54 4.49
CA VAL A 81 -20.02 -6.91 5.04
C VAL A 81 -21.07 -7.83 4.39
N ALA A 82 -22.24 -7.28 4.06
CA ALA A 82 -23.29 -7.95 3.30
C ALA A 82 -22.89 -8.36 1.87
N GLN A 83 -22.12 -7.52 1.15
CA GLN A 83 -21.59 -7.85 -0.18
C GLN A 83 -20.21 -8.49 -0.13
N ARG A 84 -19.64 -8.68 1.07
CA ARG A 84 -18.30 -9.25 1.26
C ARG A 84 -17.24 -8.47 0.46
N GLN A 85 -17.37 -7.14 0.42
CA GLN A 85 -16.46 -6.23 -0.27
C GLN A 85 -15.51 -5.57 0.72
N LEU A 86 -14.20 -5.59 0.44
CA LEU A 86 -13.21 -4.77 1.13
C LEU A 86 -12.93 -3.49 0.32
N ASN A 87 -12.90 -2.32 0.96
CA ASN A 87 -12.43 -1.10 0.29
C ASN A 87 -10.91 -1.01 0.42
N LEU A 88 -10.20 -0.86 -0.70
CA LEU A 88 -8.77 -0.60 -0.77
C LEU A 88 -8.56 0.86 -1.15
N PHE A 89 -7.79 1.58 -0.35
CA PHE A 89 -7.41 2.97 -0.61
C PHE A 89 -5.90 3.09 -0.71
N TYR A 90 -5.40 3.51 -1.88
CA TYR A 90 -4.00 3.82 -2.07
C TYR A 90 -3.74 5.31 -1.88
N THR A 91 -2.79 5.67 -1.03
CA THR A 91 -2.35 7.04 -0.84
C THR A 91 -0.90 7.15 -1.30
N PHE A 92 -0.58 8.19 -2.05
CA PHE A 92 0.81 8.61 -2.27
C PHE A 92 0.89 10.13 -2.17
N GLU A 93 1.76 10.61 -1.31
CA GLU A 93 1.99 12.04 -1.14
C GLU A 93 3.47 12.34 -1.04
N THR A 94 3.85 13.54 -1.46
CA THR A 94 5.20 14.06 -1.25
C THR A 94 5.13 15.42 -0.57
N THR A 95 6.16 15.76 0.18
CA THR A 95 6.37 17.14 0.66
C THR A 95 6.36 18.15 -0.49
N GLN A 96 6.17 19.43 -0.19
CA GLN A 96 6.23 20.53 -1.17
C GLN A 96 7.55 20.56 -1.99
N SER A 97 8.67 20.10 -1.43
CA SER A 97 9.94 20.00 -2.16
C SER A 97 9.99 18.81 -3.14
N GLY A 98 9.04 17.88 -3.03
CA GLY A 98 8.96 16.62 -3.78
C GLY A 98 10.04 15.60 -3.40
N THR A 99 10.76 15.83 -2.29
CA THR A 99 11.89 14.97 -1.90
C THR A 99 11.48 13.86 -0.95
N VAL A 100 10.63 14.16 0.03
CA VAL A 100 10.17 13.16 1.00
C VAL A 100 8.77 12.72 0.63
N TYR A 101 8.47 11.43 0.78
CA TYR A 101 7.17 10.84 0.43
C TYR A 101 6.63 9.90 1.50
N SER A 102 5.31 9.72 1.50
CA SER A 102 4.62 8.59 2.13
C SER A 102 3.77 7.88 1.08
N ALA A 103 3.58 6.58 1.28
CA ALA A 103 2.73 5.76 0.44
C ALA A 103 2.08 4.67 1.30
N ASP A 104 0.76 4.53 1.20
CA ASP A 104 -0.01 3.60 2.01
C ASP A 104 -1.03 2.86 1.15
N LEU A 105 -1.29 1.60 1.50
CA LEU A 105 -2.42 0.84 0.99
C LEU A 105 -3.22 0.35 2.19
N GLU A 106 -4.47 0.79 2.29
CA GLU A 106 -5.33 0.53 3.44
C GLU A 106 -6.58 -0.25 3.01
N GLY A 107 -6.90 -1.31 3.75
CA GLY A 107 -8.11 -2.11 3.64
C GLY A 107 -9.09 -1.79 4.77
N TRP A 108 -10.30 -1.35 4.44
CA TRP A 108 -11.28 -0.83 5.39
C TRP A 108 -12.72 -1.24 5.05
N LEU A 109 -13.59 -1.15 6.06
CA LEU A 109 -15.04 -1.32 5.91
C LEU A 109 -15.74 0.01 5.57
N SER A 110 -15.59 1.05 6.40
CA SER A 110 -16.28 2.34 6.24
C SER A 110 -15.47 3.53 6.78
N ARG A 111 -15.78 4.74 6.28
CA ARG A 111 -15.22 6.06 6.65
C ARG A 111 -16.34 7.08 6.93
N GLN A 112 -17.56 6.63 7.23
CA GLN A 112 -18.67 7.56 7.51
C GLN A 112 -18.83 7.88 9.00
N ASP A 113 -18.93 9.20 9.24
CA ASP A 113 -19.20 10.00 10.44
C ASP A 113 -19.28 9.32 11.81
N THR A 114 -18.42 9.83 12.70
CA THR A 114 -18.13 9.52 14.12
C THR A 114 -17.15 8.40 14.41
N LEU A 115 -16.86 7.51 13.46
CA LEU A 115 -15.76 6.54 13.55
C LEU A 115 -14.93 6.57 12.27
N GLU A 116 -13.69 7.06 12.37
CA GLU A 116 -12.86 7.47 11.22
C GLU A 116 -12.29 6.30 10.40
N SER A 117 -12.22 5.08 10.95
CA SER A 117 -11.84 3.86 10.22
C SER A 117 -11.97 2.61 11.09
N VAL A 118 -12.46 1.49 10.53
CA VAL A 118 -12.07 0.15 11.01
C VAL A 118 -11.05 -0.37 10.01
N THR A 119 -9.79 0.05 10.17
CA THR A 119 -8.68 -0.45 9.35
C THR A 119 -8.52 -1.93 9.66
N LEU A 120 -8.72 -2.77 8.64
CA LEU A 120 -8.63 -4.23 8.76
C LEU A 120 -7.26 -4.74 8.36
N TRP A 121 -6.58 -3.97 7.52
CA TRP A 121 -5.29 -4.26 6.95
C TRP A 121 -4.67 -2.95 6.49
N ASP A 122 -3.42 -2.68 6.84
CA ASP A 122 -2.66 -1.61 6.20
C ASP A 122 -1.21 -2.02 5.97
N ASN A 123 -0.61 -1.35 4.99
CA ASN A 123 0.81 -1.41 4.76
C ASN A 123 1.25 -0.07 4.18
N GLY A 124 2.37 0.44 4.68
CA GLY A 124 2.80 1.81 4.47
C GLY A 124 4.31 1.92 4.40
N TYR A 125 4.77 2.88 3.60
CA TYR A 125 6.18 3.22 3.44
C TYR A 125 6.36 4.73 3.46
N PHE A 126 7.19 5.22 4.36
CA PHE A 126 7.76 6.55 4.31
C PHE A 126 9.14 6.49 3.66
N GLY A 127 9.59 7.52 2.94
CA GLY A 127 10.94 7.52 2.35
C GLY A 127 11.34 8.81 1.65
N GLU A 128 12.49 8.74 0.96
CA GLU A 128 13.01 9.83 0.14
C GLU A 128 13.05 9.43 -1.34
N LEU A 129 12.68 10.38 -2.20
CA LEU A 129 12.65 10.29 -3.66
C LEU A 129 13.95 10.79 -4.27
N LYS A 130 14.40 10.07 -5.29
CA LYS A 130 15.32 10.58 -6.30
C LYS A 130 14.65 10.36 -7.66
N GLY A 131 14.24 11.43 -8.33
CA GLY A 131 13.60 11.35 -9.66
C GLY A 131 12.10 11.71 -9.65
N ASN A 132 11.33 11.06 -10.52
CA ASN A 132 9.92 11.35 -10.79
C ASN A 132 8.99 10.67 -9.76
N GLY A 133 8.11 11.44 -9.11
CA GLY A 133 7.19 10.95 -8.07
C GLY A 133 6.23 9.88 -8.56
N ALA A 134 5.68 9.98 -9.77
CA ALA A 134 4.77 8.99 -10.34
C ALA A 134 5.43 7.62 -10.54
N LEU A 135 6.69 7.58 -11.00
CA LEU A 135 7.44 6.33 -11.13
C LEU A 135 7.69 5.68 -9.77
N LYS A 136 8.04 6.47 -8.75
CA LYS A 136 8.20 5.92 -7.40
C LYS A 136 6.87 5.43 -6.84
N ALA A 137 5.79 6.21 -7.01
CA ALA A 137 4.46 5.81 -6.58
C ALA A 137 4.11 4.44 -7.15
N ALA A 138 4.40 4.22 -8.45
CA ALA A 138 4.22 2.92 -9.07
C ALA A 138 5.08 1.83 -8.40
N ASP A 139 6.38 2.03 -8.21
CA ASP A 139 7.27 1.03 -7.60
C ASP A 139 6.84 0.64 -6.17
N VAL A 140 6.45 1.63 -5.37
CA VAL A 140 6.03 1.42 -3.99
C VAL A 140 4.66 0.76 -3.95
N LEU A 141 3.73 1.19 -4.80
CA LEU A 141 2.43 0.54 -4.96
C LEU A 141 2.57 -0.94 -5.28
N ASP A 142 3.49 -1.32 -6.15
CA ASP A 142 3.74 -2.71 -6.50
C ASP A 142 4.19 -3.54 -5.29
N THR A 143 5.00 -2.95 -4.43
CA THR A 143 5.47 -3.59 -3.20
C THR A 143 4.32 -3.74 -2.20
N LEU A 144 3.51 -2.69 -2.02
CA LEU A 144 2.33 -2.70 -1.15
C LEU A 144 1.31 -3.74 -1.60
N LEU A 145 1.02 -3.78 -2.90
CA LEU A 145 0.06 -4.70 -3.48
C LEU A 145 0.56 -6.15 -3.46
N ALA A 146 1.85 -6.40 -3.68
CA ALA A 146 2.42 -7.74 -3.51
C ALA A 146 2.22 -8.29 -2.09
N ASN A 147 2.36 -7.43 -1.08
CA ASN A 147 2.09 -7.79 0.31
C ASN A 147 0.59 -8.06 0.55
N PHE A 148 -0.30 -7.22 0.03
CA PHE A 148 -1.74 -7.46 0.10
C PHE A 148 -2.12 -8.81 -0.54
N LEU A 149 -1.62 -9.10 -1.74
CA LEU A 149 -1.88 -10.36 -2.44
C LEU A 149 -1.32 -11.58 -1.70
N ALA A 150 -0.22 -11.44 -0.97
CA ALA A 150 0.30 -12.52 -0.12
C ALA A 150 -0.62 -12.81 1.07
N ASP A 151 -1.12 -11.77 1.72
CA ASP A 151 -2.02 -11.90 2.86
C ASP A 151 -3.40 -12.38 2.44
N TRP A 152 -3.90 -11.89 1.30
CA TRP A 152 -5.15 -12.36 0.69
C TRP A 152 -5.11 -13.87 0.43
N ARG A 153 -4.02 -14.38 -0.16
CA ARG A 153 -3.82 -15.83 -0.38
C ARG A 153 -3.75 -16.62 0.93
N THR A 154 -3.18 -16.03 1.98
CA THR A 154 -3.13 -16.65 3.31
C THR A 154 -4.52 -16.73 3.93
N ALA A 155 -5.37 -15.73 3.70
CA ALA A 155 -6.76 -15.70 4.16
C ALA A 155 -7.68 -16.63 3.35
N HIS A 156 -7.36 -16.84 2.06
CA HIS A 156 -8.15 -17.63 1.11
C HIS A 156 -7.31 -18.78 0.54
N PRO A 157 -6.96 -19.80 1.37
CA PRO A 157 -6.29 -20.98 0.86
C PRO A 157 -7.19 -21.68 -0.16
N LYS A 158 -6.59 -22.12 -1.27
CA LYS A 158 -7.28 -22.92 -2.29
C LYS A 158 -7.70 -24.27 -1.74
#